data_AF-A0A671PW25-F1
#
_entry.id   AF-A0A671PW25-F1
#
_cell.length_a   1.000
_cell.length_b   1.000
_cell.length_c   1.000
_cell.angle_alpha   90.00
_cell.angle_beta   90.00
_cell.angle_gamma   90.00
#
_symmetry.space_group_name_H-M   'P 1'
#
loop_
_entity.id
_entity.type
_entity.pdbx_description
1 polymer ?
#
loop_
_entity_poly.entity_id
_entity_poly.type
_entity_poly.pdbx_seq_one_letter_code
_entity_poly.pdbx_strand_id
1 'polypeptide(L)'
;MAAVTRLCCVLRLSFEGVGALRALGGAAHLSHLARRSPPQYAPVTAALQQNRHSSFFNKLTADELWRGVLAESGAGARKGRGKRTKRKIKKDLNRGQNLGEGRAGYLWPGLNSPVYRDGSVQKPSQRGEAEQKEVTAALERQRDEWDKRRKTKIKRERGWTGYSWGGISLGPPDPGPNGETYEDFDSRVIEVKSVFNVTAKESRKRSISALVAVGNGNGAAGKYKCIYAINDVSLKAKNRAMHYLYYIERYNNHTIYHDIESKFKRTTLRMKKQNKGYGLRCHRAVITLCKLIGIEDMYAKVDGSVNLLNITRALFHGLANQETHQNLADKKKLNVVEFRAEQGTLPIVVARPQLGARKEPEVEDDVPNTRLHWADVKASQGVKRSVWAGVKRTIW
;
A
#
# COMPACT_ATOMS: atom_id res chain seq x y z
N MET A 1 -1.99 -2.62 -48.75
CA MET A 1 -2.58 -1.32 -48.38
C MET A 1 -1.70 -0.67 -47.33
N ALA A 2 -0.66 0.03 -47.77
CA ALA A 2 0.25 0.80 -46.93
C ALA A 2 -0.26 2.25 -46.83
N ALA A 3 -0.20 2.86 -45.64
CA ALA A 3 0.13 4.28 -45.41
C ALA A 3 -0.19 4.65 -43.94
N VAL A 4 0.82 4.81 -43.09
CA VAL A 4 1.55 6.05 -42.78
C VAL A 4 1.06 6.67 -41.48
N THR A 5 1.78 6.32 -40.42
CA THR A 5 1.86 6.98 -39.12
C THR A 5 2.56 8.32 -39.27
N ARG A 6 1.87 9.45 -39.02
CA ARG A 6 2.53 10.76 -38.90
C ARG A 6 2.97 11.01 -37.45
N LEU A 7 4.28 10.94 -37.26
CA LEU A 7 5.01 11.34 -36.06
C LEU A 7 5.34 12.83 -36.21
N CYS A 8 4.74 13.71 -35.41
CA CYS A 8 5.16 15.11 -35.33
C CYS A 8 6.22 15.27 -34.23
N CYS A 9 7.50 15.23 -34.62
CA CYS A 9 8.60 15.76 -33.83
C CYS A 9 8.69 17.27 -34.07
N VAL A 10 8.59 18.08 -33.02
CA VAL A 10 8.92 19.51 -33.07
C VAL A 10 10.33 19.67 -32.54
N LEU A 11 11.28 19.87 -33.46
CA LEU A 11 12.63 20.35 -33.18
C LEU A 11 12.55 21.81 -32.74
N ARG A 12 13.07 22.12 -31.53
CA ARG A 12 13.40 23.48 -31.12
C ARG A 12 14.85 23.74 -31.51
N LEU A 13 15.06 24.60 -32.51
CA LEU A 13 16.33 25.28 -32.73
C LEU A 13 16.27 26.62 -32.00
N SER A 14 17.22 26.83 -31.10
CA SER A 14 17.49 28.13 -30.47
C SER A 14 18.57 28.81 -31.31
N PHE A 15 18.30 30.00 -31.84
CA PHE A 15 19.36 30.90 -32.31
C PHE A 15 19.48 32.03 -31.29
N GLU A 16 20.62 32.07 -30.61
CA GLU A 16 21.10 33.26 -29.91
C GLU A 16 21.52 34.30 -30.95
N GLY A 17 21.16 35.56 -30.72
CA GLY A 17 21.53 36.68 -31.56
C GLY A 17 21.46 37.98 -30.77
N VAL A 18 22.59 38.31 -30.14
CA VAL A 18 22.88 39.61 -29.54
C VAL A 18 23.04 40.66 -30.64
N GLY A 19 22.47 41.85 -30.46
CA GLY A 19 22.77 42.97 -31.35
C GLY A 19 21.86 44.18 -31.14
N ALA A 20 22.29 45.12 -30.30
CA ALA A 20 21.74 46.47 -30.24
C ALA A 20 22.16 47.26 -31.49
N LEU A 21 21.26 48.07 -32.06
CA LEU A 21 21.67 49.19 -32.91
C LEU A 21 20.64 50.34 -32.88
N ARG A 22 21.23 51.53 -32.93
CA ARG A 22 20.71 52.87 -32.67
C ARG A 22 19.68 53.36 -33.69
N ALA A 23 18.85 54.28 -33.21
CA ALA A 23 18.06 55.19 -34.02
C ALA A 23 18.96 56.15 -34.83
N LEU A 24 18.60 56.40 -36.09
CA LEU A 24 18.87 57.63 -36.82
C LEU A 24 17.71 57.87 -37.79
N GLY A 25 17.19 59.11 -37.78
CA GLY A 25 16.15 59.57 -38.66
C GLY A 25 16.65 59.92 -40.06
N GLY A 26 15.71 59.97 -41.00
CA GLY A 26 15.94 60.47 -42.36
C GLY A 26 14.65 60.35 -43.17
N ALA A 27 14.06 61.50 -43.48
CA ALA A 27 12.96 61.61 -44.43
C ALA A 27 13.53 61.75 -45.86
N ALA A 28 12.97 61.00 -46.82
CA ALA A 28 13.14 61.27 -48.25
C ALA A 28 11.91 60.77 -49.04
N HIS A 29 11.47 61.61 -49.97
CA HIS A 29 10.27 61.50 -50.81
C HIS A 29 10.56 60.82 -52.16
N LEU A 30 9.54 60.11 -52.70
CA LEU A 30 9.17 59.88 -54.14
C LEU A 30 10.20 59.13 -55.03
N SER A 31 9.90 58.28 -56.01
CA SER A 31 8.67 57.89 -56.74
C SER A 31 8.96 56.66 -57.64
N HIS A 32 7.91 55.90 -57.97
CA HIS A 32 7.71 55.00 -59.14
C HIS A 32 8.73 53.89 -59.47
N LEU A 33 8.29 52.63 -59.40
CA LEU A 33 8.04 51.79 -60.59
C LEU A 33 7.27 50.51 -60.16
N ALA A 34 6.17 50.27 -60.86
CA ALA A 34 5.28 49.15 -60.60
C ALA A 34 5.91 47.82 -61.05
N ARG A 35 5.94 46.85 -60.15
CA ARG A 35 5.96 45.42 -60.49
C ARG A 35 4.94 44.71 -59.60
N ARG A 36 3.80 44.34 -60.19
CA ARG A 36 2.76 43.53 -59.54
C ARG A 36 3.32 42.14 -59.27
N SER A 37 3.76 41.88 -58.05
CA SER A 37 3.82 40.53 -57.49
C SER A 37 2.47 40.21 -56.81
N PRO A 38 1.95 38.96 -56.90
CA PRO A 38 0.69 38.59 -56.27
C PRO A 38 0.79 38.76 -54.74
N PRO A 39 -0.31 39.07 -54.03
CA PRO A 39 -0.27 39.22 -52.59
C PRO A 39 0.05 37.86 -51.96
N GLN A 40 1.28 37.70 -51.47
CA GLN A 40 1.56 36.68 -50.47
C GLN A 40 0.80 37.11 -49.22
N TYR A 41 -0.39 36.55 -49.01
CA TYR A 41 -1.07 36.57 -47.73
C TYR A 41 -0.20 35.80 -46.73
N ALA A 42 0.81 36.46 -46.17
CA ALA A 42 1.43 35.99 -44.95
C ALA A 42 0.33 36.02 -43.88
N PRO A 43 -0.02 34.88 -43.25
CA PRO A 43 -0.91 34.93 -42.11
C PRO A 43 -0.19 35.73 -41.03
N VAL A 44 -0.64 36.97 -40.81
CA VAL A 44 -0.31 37.73 -39.61
C VAL A 44 -0.84 36.88 -38.46
N THR A 45 0.05 36.11 -37.85
CA THR A 45 -0.23 35.46 -36.58
C THR A 45 -0.33 36.59 -35.57
N ALA A 46 -1.53 37.15 -35.43
CA ALA A 46 -1.86 38.03 -34.33
C ALA A 46 -1.73 37.18 -33.05
N ALA A 47 -0.53 37.19 -32.47
CA ALA A 47 -0.30 36.67 -31.15
C ALA A 47 -1.09 37.59 -30.21
N LEU A 48 -2.32 37.18 -29.89
CA LEU A 48 -3.19 37.91 -28.98
C LEU A 48 -2.56 37.80 -27.59
N GLN A 49 -1.71 38.77 -27.25
CA GLN A 49 -1.06 38.85 -25.96
C GLN A 49 -2.14 39.20 -24.94
N GLN A 50 -2.63 38.20 -24.21
CA GLN A 50 -3.59 38.41 -23.12
C GLN A 50 -2.93 39.24 -22.02
N ASN A 51 -3.05 40.57 -22.10
CA ASN A 51 -2.71 41.45 -21.00
C ASN A 51 -3.79 41.33 -19.92
N ARG A 52 -3.44 40.63 -18.83
CA ARG A 52 -4.26 40.60 -17.63
C ARG A 52 -3.99 41.88 -16.84
N HIS A 53 -4.97 42.76 -16.79
CA HIS A 53 -4.91 43.97 -15.97
C HIS A 53 -5.05 43.60 -14.49
N SER A 54 -3.95 43.55 -13.75
CA SER A 54 -3.97 43.31 -12.31
C SER A 54 -4.13 44.63 -11.55
N SER A 55 -5.26 44.82 -10.88
CA SER A 55 -5.50 45.92 -9.95
C SER A 55 -5.57 45.39 -8.52
N PHE A 56 -5.57 46.27 -7.51
CA PHE A 56 -5.79 45.89 -6.12
C PHE A 56 -7.16 45.22 -5.93
N PHE A 57 -8.21 45.78 -6.55
CA PHE A 57 -9.59 45.28 -6.46
C PHE A 57 -9.80 43.93 -7.16
N ASN A 58 -8.93 43.56 -8.11
CA ASN A 58 -9.01 42.29 -8.84
C ASN A 58 -8.16 41.17 -8.19
N LYS A 59 -7.67 41.34 -6.97
CA LYS A 59 -6.93 40.30 -6.24
C LYS A 59 -7.89 39.38 -5.50
N LEU A 60 -7.68 38.07 -5.68
CA LEU A 60 -8.43 37.02 -5.02
C LEU A 60 -7.69 36.49 -3.79
N THR A 61 -8.43 35.79 -2.94
CA THR A 61 -7.86 35.11 -1.78
C THR A 61 -7.01 33.90 -2.22
N ALA A 62 -6.06 33.50 -1.36
CA ALA A 62 -5.18 32.37 -1.65
C ALA A 62 -5.97 31.07 -1.91
N ASP A 63 -7.08 30.85 -1.21
CA ASP A 63 -7.88 29.64 -1.38
C ASP A 63 -8.61 29.59 -2.72
N GLU A 64 -9.10 30.71 -3.23
CA GLU A 64 -9.70 30.80 -4.57
C GLU A 64 -8.66 30.53 -5.66
N LEU A 65 -7.47 31.13 -5.52
CA LEU A 65 -6.35 30.90 -6.43
C LEU A 65 -5.94 29.42 -6.45
N TRP A 66 -5.74 28.82 -5.26
CA TRP A 66 -5.35 27.41 -5.16
C TRP A 66 -6.44 26.47 -5.65
N ARG A 67 -7.72 26.78 -5.43
CA ARG A 67 -8.86 26.01 -5.95
C ARG A 67 -8.82 25.94 -7.48
N GLY A 68 -8.58 27.08 -8.15
CA GLY A 68 -8.42 27.15 -9.60
C GLY A 68 -7.17 26.40 -10.10
N VAL A 69 -6.04 26.55 -9.42
CA VAL A 69 -4.76 25.92 -9.81
C VAL A 69 -4.81 24.39 -9.70
N LEU A 70 -5.39 23.84 -8.62
CA LEU A 70 -5.43 22.40 -8.36
C LEU A 70 -6.50 21.69 -9.21
N ALA A 71 -7.61 22.36 -9.53
CA ALA A 71 -8.69 21.85 -10.39
C ALA A 71 -9.24 20.47 -9.98
N GLU A 72 -9.35 20.20 -8.67
CA GLU A 72 -9.68 18.87 -8.14
C GLU A 72 -11.13 18.44 -8.41
N SER A 73 -12.06 19.39 -8.51
CA SER A 73 -13.51 19.14 -8.69
C SER A 73 -13.96 19.09 -10.16
N GLY A 74 -13.03 19.17 -11.12
CA GLY A 74 -13.34 19.21 -12.56
C GLY A 74 -13.88 17.89 -13.14
N ALA A 75 -14.53 17.98 -14.31
CA ALA A 75 -15.07 16.82 -15.02
C ALA A 75 -14.01 15.75 -15.36
N GLY A 76 -12.75 16.17 -15.56
CA GLY A 76 -11.62 15.26 -15.80
C GLY A 76 -11.27 14.38 -14.59
N ALA A 77 -11.45 14.88 -13.37
CA ALA A 77 -11.17 14.15 -12.14
C ALA A 77 -12.20 13.05 -11.87
N ARG A 78 -13.48 13.30 -12.21
CA ARG A 78 -14.61 12.38 -11.94
C ARG A 78 -14.48 11.02 -12.63
N LYS A 79 -13.98 10.99 -13.88
CA LYS A 79 -13.91 9.78 -14.72
C LYS A 79 -12.48 9.32 -15.03
N GLY A 80 -11.50 9.74 -14.23
CA GLY A 80 -10.11 9.30 -14.38
C GLY A 80 -9.45 9.73 -15.70
N ARG A 81 -9.89 10.84 -16.30
CA ARG A 81 -9.33 11.34 -17.57
C ARG A 81 -7.96 12.01 -17.40
N GLY A 82 -7.62 12.42 -16.18
CA GLY A 82 -6.33 13.06 -15.86
C GLY A 82 -5.25 12.06 -15.46
N LYS A 83 -4.06 12.18 -16.07
CA LYS A 83 -2.86 11.44 -15.65
C LYS A 83 -2.38 11.95 -14.29
N ARG A 84 -1.92 11.04 -13.42
CA ARG A 84 -1.45 11.37 -12.05
C ARG A 84 0.06 11.54 -11.91
N THR A 85 0.81 11.46 -13.01
CA THR A 85 2.28 11.48 -13.01
C THR A 85 2.86 12.81 -12.50
N LYS A 86 2.25 13.95 -12.88
CA LYS A 86 2.66 15.29 -12.45
C LYS A 86 1.47 16.04 -11.85
N ARG A 87 1.05 15.65 -10.64
CA ARG A 87 -0.02 16.35 -9.91
C ARG A 87 0.53 17.64 -9.30
N LYS A 88 -0.24 18.73 -9.41
CA LYS A 88 0.06 19.98 -8.69
C LYS A 88 -0.22 19.80 -7.19
N ILE A 89 0.60 20.42 -6.36
CA ILE A 89 0.56 20.26 -4.91
C ILE A 89 0.33 21.64 -4.28
N LYS A 90 -0.64 21.77 -3.38
CA LYS A 90 -0.89 23.01 -2.62
C LYS A 90 0.34 23.32 -1.76
N LYS A 91 0.80 24.58 -1.80
CA LYS A 91 1.81 25.12 -0.90
C LYS A 91 1.20 26.29 -0.14
N ASP A 92 1.23 26.23 1.18
CA ASP A 92 0.82 27.35 2.01
C ASP A 92 1.93 28.40 1.99
N LEU A 93 1.57 29.63 1.63
CA LEU A 93 2.50 30.76 1.50
C LEU A 93 2.58 31.59 2.79
N ASN A 94 1.61 31.46 3.70
CA ASN A 94 1.58 32.19 4.96
C ASN A 94 2.49 31.56 6.02
N ARG A 95 2.83 30.27 5.83
CA ARG A 95 3.74 29.54 6.71
C ARG A 95 5.15 30.13 6.67
N GLY A 96 5.68 30.50 7.83
CA GLY A 96 7.03 31.04 7.98
C GLY A 96 7.12 32.55 7.73
N GLN A 97 5.97 33.25 7.66
CA GLN A 97 5.91 34.71 7.66
C GLN A 97 5.55 35.21 9.07
N ASN A 98 6.31 36.17 9.57
CA ASN A 98 6.02 36.83 10.84
C ASN A 98 5.31 38.16 10.57
N LEU A 99 4.36 38.54 11.43
CA LEU A 99 3.69 39.83 11.34
C LEU A 99 4.71 40.96 11.55
N GLY A 100 4.62 42.02 10.74
CA GLY A 100 5.54 43.17 10.80
C GLY A 100 6.85 43.00 10.03
N GLU A 101 7.19 41.79 9.59
CA GLU A 101 8.34 41.57 8.71
C GLU A 101 8.00 41.93 7.26
N GLY A 102 8.87 42.72 6.64
CA GLY A 102 8.70 43.18 5.27
C GLY A 102 10.05 43.36 4.58
N ARG A 103 10.01 43.56 3.25
CA ARG A 103 11.24 43.71 2.44
C ARG A 103 12.10 44.89 2.87
N ALA A 104 11.47 45.96 3.34
CA ALA A 104 12.14 47.17 3.78
C ALA A 104 12.84 47.04 5.15
N GLY A 105 12.62 45.95 5.90
CA GLY A 105 13.34 45.70 7.16
C GLY A 105 12.98 46.64 8.32
N TYR A 106 11.77 47.20 8.33
CA TYR A 106 11.30 48.02 9.44
C TYR A 106 11.05 47.18 10.70
N LEU A 107 11.44 47.72 11.85
CA LEU A 107 11.20 47.22 13.19
C LEU A 107 10.11 48.07 13.84
N TRP A 108 8.96 47.45 14.04
CA TRP A 108 7.77 47.98 14.70
C TRP A 108 7.73 47.46 16.15
N PRO A 109 7.91 48.34 17.15
CA PRO A 109 7.78 47.98 18.56
C PRO A 109 6.38 47.40 18.84
N GLY A 110 6.33 46.20 19.42
CA GLY A 110 5.09 45.47 19.71
C GLY A 110 4.61 44.51 18.61
N LEU A 111 5.26 44.47 17.44
CA LEU A 111 4.91 43.54 16.35
C LEU A 111 6.07 42.58 16.03
N ASN A 112 7.19 43.09 15.52
CA ASN A 112 8.39 42.31 15.21
C ASN A 112 9.60 42.67 16.08
N SER A 113 9.49 43.70 16.92
CA SER A 113 10.49 44.07 17.93
C SER A 113 9.83 44.30 19.29
N PRO A 114 10.52 44.05 20.41
CA PRO A 114 9.94 44.26 21.74
C PRO A 114 9.66 45.75 22.00
N VAL A 115 8.58 46.04 22.74
CA VAL A 115 8.17 47.43 23.08
C VAL A 115 9.21 48.11 23.97
N TYR A 116 9.78 47.37 24.92
CA TYR A 116 10.78 47.86 25.86
C TYR A 116 12.13 47.18 25.60
N ARG A 117 13.21 47.96 25.65
CA ARG A 117 14.58 47.46 25.74
C ARG A 117 15.32 48.36 26.74
N ASP A 118 15.94 47.75 27.74
CA ASP A 118 16.67 48.43 28.82
C ASP A 118 15.84 49.51 29.54
N GLY A 119 14.56 49.20 29.80
CA GLY A 119 13.63 50.10 30.51
C GLY A 119 13.08 51.27 29.69
N SER A 120 13.51 51.44 28.42
CA SER A 120 13.06 52.52 27.54
C SER A 120 12.12 52.03 26.43
N VAL A 121 11.12 52.85 26.07
CA VAL A 121 10.20 52.56 24.96
C VAL A 121 10.95 52.70 23.64
N GLN A 122 10.95 51.64 22.84
CA GLN A 122 11.59 51.63 21.52
C GLN A 122 10.78 52.46 20.52
N LYS A 123 11.48 53.17 19.63
CA LYS A 123 10.88 53.86 18.48
C LYS A 123 10.98 52.97 17.24
N PRO A 124 10.09 53.13 16.23
CA PRO A 124 10.23 52.43 14.96
C PRO A 124 11.61 52.69 14.35
N SER A 125 12.30 51.63 13.95
CA SER A 125 13.65 51.69 13.40
C SER A 125 13.75 50.82 12.15
N GLN A 126 14.84 50.92 11.40
CA GLN A 126 15.07 50.11 10.20
C GLN A 126 16.37 49.32 10.36
N ARG A 127 16.36 48.04 9.99
CA ARG A 127 17.58 47.21 9.95
C ARG A 127 18.56 47.72 8.91
N GLY A 128 19.86 47.48 9.13
CA GLY A 128 20.87 47.72 8.12
C GLY A 128 20.68 46.80 6.90
N GLU A 129 21.15 47.21 5.72
CA GLU A 129 21.00 46.40 4.50
C GLU A 129 21.65 45.01 4.61
N ALA A 130 22.80 44.91 5.30
CA ALA A 130 23.50 43.65 5.53
C ALA A 130 22.67 42.71 6.42
N GLU A 131 22.19 43.20 7.56
CA GLU A 131 21.33 42.44 8.48
C GLU A 131 20.04 41.99 7.80
N GLN A 132 19.42 42.86 6.99
CA GLN A 132 18.21 42.51 6.27
C GLN A 132 18.46 41.42 5.23
N LYS A 133 19.59 41.46 4.52
CA LYS A 133 20.00 40.39 3.60
C LYS A 133 20.18 39.07 4.35
N GLU A 134 20.81 39.08 5.51
CA GLU A 134 20.97 37.89 6.34
C GLU A 134 19.63 37.29 6.79
N VAL A 135 18.70 38.13 7.26
CA VAL A 135 17.35 37.67 7.64
C VAL A 135 16.62 37.06 6.45
N THR A 136 16.68 37.69 5.27
CA THR A 136 16.07 37.13 4.06
C THR A 136 16.70 35.79 3.66
N ALA A 137 18.04 35.70 3.72
CA ALA A 137 18.76 34.46 3.43
C ALA A 137 18.42 33.36 4.46
N ALA A 138 18.24 33.71 5.74
CA ALA A 138 17.82 32.78 6.77
C ALA A 138 16.40 32.24 6.51
N LEU A 139 15.46 33.10 6.12
CA LEU A 139 14.10 32.70 5.72
C LEU A 139 14.11 31.79 4.49
N GLU A 140 14.96 32.07 3.50
CA GLU A 140 15.13 31.22 2.33
C GLU A 140 15.69 29.84 2.68
N ARG A 141 16.71 29.78 3.54
CA ARG A 141 17.26 28.51 4.07
C ARG A 141 16.17 27.69 4.78
N GLN A 142 15.41 28.31 5.67
CA GLN A 142 14.29 27.66 6.37
C GLN A 142 13.25 27.11 5.38
N ARG A 143 12.90 27.87 4.35
CA ARG A 143 11.98 27.45 3.29
C ARG A 143 12.51 26.24 2.52
N ASP A 144 13.79 26.26 2.15
CA ASP A 144 14.41 25.21 1.34
C ASP A 144 14.62 23.92 2.17
N GLU A 145 14.96 24.05 3.45
CA GLU A 145 14.96 22.93 4.41
C GLU A 145 13.57 22.31 4.55
N TRP A 146 12.53 23.13 4.68
CA TRP A 146 11.15 22.67 4.75
C TRP A 146 10.75 21.88 3.49
N ASP A 147 11.07 22.41 2.31
CA ASP A 147 10.79 21.74 1.03
C ASP A 147 11.61 20.44 0.89
N LYS A 148 12.85 20.40 1.38
CA LYS A 148 13.69 19.19 1.42
C LYS A 148 13.06 18.12 2.31
N ARG A 149 12.63 18.49 3.53
CA ARG A 149 11.93 17.58 4.45
C ARG A 149 10.65 17.02 3.82
N ARG A 150 9.86 17.87 3.15
CA ARG A 150 8.62 17.46 2.47
C ARG A 150 8.86 16.49 1.30
N LYS A 151 9.94 16.68 0.53
CA LYS A 151 10.30 15.81 -0.60
C LYS A 151 10.91 14.47 -0.14
N THR A 152 11.43 14.41 1.08
CA THR A 152 12.05 13.21 1.63
C THR A 152 10.99 12.12 1.82
N LYS A 153 11.17 10.99 1.15
CA LYS A 153 10.26 9.85 1.24
C LYS A 153 10.65 8.95 2.42
N ILE A 154 9.71 8.72 3.33
CA ILE A 154 9.89 7.77 4.44
C ILE A 154 10.02 6.36 3.86
N LYS A 155 11.07 5.63 4.29
CA LYS A 155 11.25 4.22 3.95
C LYS A 155 10.14 3.41 4.61
N ARG A 156 9.42 2.61 3.82
CA ARG A 156 8.34 1.75 4.31
C ARG A 156 8.76 0.30 4.12
N GLU A 157 8.44 -0.55 5.09
CA GLU A 157 8.55 -1.98 4.90
C GLU A 157 7.61 -2.43 3.78
N ARG A 158 8.13 -3.23 2.85
CA ARG A 158 7.35 -3.77 1.74
C ARG A 158 6.68 -5.06 2.17
N GLY A 159 5.52 -5.36 1.57
CA GLY A 159 4.92 -6.69 1.64
C GLY A 159 5.58 -7.65 0.66
N TRP A 160 4.78 -8.47 -0.03
CA TRP A 160 5.28 -9.48 -0.97
C TRP A 160 6.02 -8.89 -2.18
N THR A 161 5.61 -7.70 -2.64
CA THR A 161 6.29 -6.96 -3.71
C THR A 161 6.28 -5.47 -3.40
N GLY A 162 7.12 -4.67 -4.07
CA GLY A 162 7.27 -3.24 -3.76
C GLY A 162 6.03 -2.38 -4.00
N TYR A 163 5.15 -2.78 -4.93
CA TYR A 163 3.92 -2.04 -5.26
C TYR A 163 2.63 -2.72 -4.75
N SER A 164 2.71 -4.01 -4.39
CA SER A 164 1.54 -4.75 -3.89
C SER A 164 1.25 -4.37 -2.44
N TRP A 165 -0.04 -4.31 -2.12
CA TRP A 165 -0.51 -4.19 -0.74
C TRP A 165 -0.42 -5.51 0.04
N GLY A 166 -0.37 -6.65 -0.65
CA GLY A 166 -0.35 -7.97 0.00
C GLY A 166 0.89 -8.15 0.86
N GLY A 167 0.68 -8.56 2.12
CA GLY A 167 1.71 -8.79 3.13
C GLY A 167 2.11 -7.57 3.96
N ILE A 168 1.59 -6.36 3.66
CA ILE A 168 1.83 -5.15 4.44
C ILE A 168 1.06 -5.24 5.77
N SER A 169 1.74 -4.90 6.88
CA SER A 169 1.11 -4.73 8.19
C SER A 169 0.36 -3.39 8.26
N LEU A 170 -0.86 -3.41 8.81
CA LEU A 170 -1.63 -2.20 9.11
C LEU A 170 -1.52 -1.79 10.59
N GLY A 171 -0.82 -2.59 11.41
CA GLY A 171 -0.76 -2.43 12.86
C GLY A 171 -1.97 -3.02 13.58
N PRO A 172 -2.10 -2.80 14.89
CA PRO A 172 -3.20 -3.33 15.67
C PRO A 172 -4.55 -2.73 15.27
N PRO A 173 -5.67 -3.46 15.46
CA PRO A 173 -7.03 -2.92 15.33
C PRO A 173 -7.25 -1.68 16.18
N ASP A 174 -8.17 -0.81 15.75
CA ASP A 174 -8.50 0.39 16.52
C ASP A 174 -9.25 -0.02 17.82
N PRO A 175 -9.04 0.69 18.95
CA PRO A 175 -9.69 0.35 20.20
C PRO A 175 -11.21 0.49 20.12
N GLY A 176 -11.92 -0.38 20.84
CA GLY A 176 -13.37 -0.38 20.91
C GLY A 176 -13.92 0.82 21.71
N PRO A 177 -15.20 1.18 21.54
CA PRO A 177 -15.82 2.26 22.30
C PRO A 177 -15.89 1.98 23.81
N ASN A 178 -15.81 0.71 24.21
CA ASN A 178 -15.89 0.25 25.60
C ASN A 178 -14.52 0.19 26.31
N GLY A 179 -13.46 0.76 25.71
CA GLY A 179 -12.10 0.69 26.25
C GLY A 179 -11.34 -0.60 25.94
N GLU A 180 -11.89 -1.48 25.08
CA GLU A 180 -11.21 -2.68 24.60
C GLU A 180 -10.00 -2.30 23.74
N THR A 181 -8.83 -2.85 24.08
CA THR A 181 -7.56 -2.58 23.39
C THR A 181 -7.00 -3.88 22.81
N TYR A 182 -6.43 -3.82 21.60
CA TYR A 182 -6.00 -4.99 20.83
C TYR A 182 -4.52 -4.90 20.40
N GLU A 183 -3.64 -4.47 21.30
CA GLU A 183 -2.21 -4.27 21.02
C GLU A 183 -1.48 -5.56 20.62
N ASP A 184 -1.90 -6.71 21.15
CA ASP A 184 -1.31 -8.02 20.85
C ASP A 184 -1.59 -8.54 19.43
N PHE A 185 -2.52 -7.90 18.72
CA PHE A 185 -2.93 -8.34 17.39
C PHE A 185 -2.13 -7.63 16.30
N ASP A 186 -1.52 -8.38 15.40
CA ASP A 186 -1.04 -7.84 14.12
C ASP A 186 -2.14 -8.02 13.06
N SER A 187 -2.20 -7.08 12.12
CA SER A 187 -3.11 -7.18 10.98
C SER A 187 -2.37 -7.02 9.66
N ARG A 188 -2.61 -7.96 8.74
CA ARG A 188 -1.95 -7.98 7.44
C ARG A 188 -2.96 -8.01 6.30
N VAL A 189 -2.65 -7.23 5.28
CA VAL A 189 -3.44 -7.19 4.04
C VAL A 189 -3.12 -8.43 3.21
N ILE A 190 -4.15 -9.17 2.81
CA ILE A 190 -3.98 -10.33 1.91
C ILE A 190 -4.20 -9.92 0.45
N GLU A 191 -5.25 -9.15 0.20
CA GLU A 191 -5.60 -8.73 -1.17
C GLU A 191 -6.29 -7.37 -1.18
N VAL A 192 -5.90 -6.50 -2.11
CA VAL A 192 -6.60 -5.25 -2.42
C VAL A 192 -6.87 -5.21 -3.92
N LYS A 193 -8.15 -5.07 -4.29
CA LYS A 193 -8.61 -5.01 -5.68
C LYS A 193 -9.48 -3.77 -5.88
N SER A 194 -9.39 -3.17 -7.07
CA SER A 194 -10.39 -2.20 -7.50
C SER A 194 -11.49 -2.93 -8.27
N VAL A 195 -12.72 -2.80 -7.79
CA VAL A 195 -13.93 -3.37 -8.40
C VAL A 195 -14.79 -2.25 -8.94
N PHE A 196 -15.55 -2.50 -10.00
CA PHE A 196 -16.37 -1.50 -10.65
C PHE A 196 -17.82 -1.97 -10.68
N ASN A 197 -18.74 -1.07 -10.36
CA ASN A 197 -20.17 -1.28 -10.53
C ASN A 197 -20.73 -0.25 -11.53
N VAL A 198 -21.62 -0.66 -12.41
CA VAL A 198 -22.29 0.25 -13.35
C VAL A 198 -23.52 0.84 -12.67
N THR A 199 -23.61 2.16 -12.65
CA THR A 199 -24.69 2.93 -12.04
C THR A 199 -25.30 3.87 -13.08
N ALA A 200 -26.58 4.21 -12.93
CA ALA A 200 -27.30 5.05 -13.90
C ALA A 200 -26.66 6.45 -14.07
N LYS A 201 -26.22 7.07 -12.96
CA LYS A 201 -25.67 8.44 -12.98
C LYS A 201 -24.20 8.49 -13.37
N GLU A 202 -23.37 7.64 -12.79
CA GLU A 202 -21.92 7.74 -12.92
C GLU A 202 -21.35 6.77 -13.97
N SER A 203 -22.18 5.89 -14.55
CA SER A 203 -21.74 4.72 -15.31
C SER A 203 -20.81 3.89 -14.42
N ARG A 204 -19.51 3.81 -14.71
CA ARG A 204 -18.56 2.98 -13.96
C ARG A 204 -18.12 3.62 -12.64
N LYS A 205 -18.79 3.25 -11.54
CA LYS A 205 -18.40 3.60 -10.18
C LYS A 205 -17.31 2.67 -9.67
N ARG A 206 -16.14 3.22 -9.30
CA ARG A 206 -15.02 2.46 -8.72
C ARG A 206 -15.21 2.30 -7.21
N SER A 207 -15.06 1.08 -6.74
CA SER A 207 -14.92 0.73 -5.32
C SER A 207 -13.64 -0.07 -5.10
N ILE A 208 -13.20 -0.14 -3.86
CA ILE A 208 -12.03 -0.92 -3.44
C ILE A 208 -12.53 -2.08 -2.58
N SER A 209 -12.06 -3.28 -2.90
CA SER A 209 -12.26 -4.50 -2.12
C SER A 209 -10.96 -4.82 -1.42
N ALA A 210 -10.98 -4.94 -0.09
CA ALA A 210 -9.84 -5.35 0.71
C ALA A 210 -10.17 -6.64 1.48
N LEU A 211 -9.25 -7.60 1.46
CA LEU A 211 -9.25 -8.80 2.31
C LEU A 211 -8.09 -8.64 3.29
N VAL A 212 -8.42 -8.57 4.58
CA VAL A 212 -7.47 -8.39 5.68
C VAL A 212 -7.63 -9.55 6.64
N ALA A 213 -6.51 -9.98 7.20
CA ALA A 213 -6.46 -10.95 8.28
C ALA A 213 -5.81 -10.33 9.51
N VAL A 214 -6.25 -10.78 10.68
CA VAL A 214 -5.78 -10.31 11.99
C VAL A 214 -5.46 -11.53 12.84
N GLY A 215 -4.46 -11.46 13.69
CA GLY A 215 -4.16 -12.54 14.63
C GLY A 215 -3.13 -12.14 15.69
N ASN A 216 -3.15 -12.86 16.80
CA ASN A 216 -2.31 -12.59 17.98
C ASN A 216 -1.07 -13.48 18.07
N GLY A 217 -0.80 -14.32 17.07
CA GLY A 217 0.28 -15.31 17.11
C GLY A 217 0.06 -16.46 18.09
N ASN A 218 -1.09 -16.49 18.77
CA ASN A 218 -1.42 -17.44 19.83
C ASN A 218 -2.70 -18.24 19.52
N GLY A 219 -2.86 -18.66 18.26
CA GLY A 219 -3.98 -19.47 17.79
C GLY A 219 -5.25 -18.68 17.48
N ALA A 220 -5.41 -17.45 17.98
CA ALA A 220 -6.56 -16.62 17.64
C ALA A 220 -6.29 -15.81 16.36
N ALA A 221 -7.05 -16.08 15.32
CA ALA A 221 -6.94 -15.36 14.06
C ALA A 221 -8.29 -15.21 13.35
N GLY A 222 -8.48 -14.08 12.69
CA GLY A 222 -9.69 -13.76 11.95
C GLY A 222 -9.39 -13.23 10.56
N LYS A 223 -10.42 -13.22 9.72
CA LYS A 223 -10.34 -12.58 8.39
C LYS A 223 -11.65 -11.91 8.03
N TYR A 224 -11.54 -10.81 7.31
CA TYR A 224 -12.72 -10.15 6.77
C TYR A 224 -12.46 -9.55 5.39
N LYS A 225 -13.50 -9.62 4.54
CA LYS A 225 -13.50 -8.97 3.23
C LYS A 225 -14.47 -7.80 3.28
N CYS A 226 -13.96 -6.63 2.94
CA CYS A 226 -14.72 -5.39 2.93
C CYS A 226 -14.70 -4.75 1.54
N ILE A 227 -15.80 -4.08 1.16
CA ILE A 227 -15.90 -3.37 -0.12
C ILE A 227 -16.52 -1.99 0.14
N TYR A 228 -15.78 -0.91 -0.16
CA TYR A 228 -16.26 0.47 -0.04
C TYR A 228 -15.65 1.36 -1.12
N ALA A 229 -16.26 2.53 -1.36
CA ALA A 229 -15.76 3.53 -2.33
C ALA A 229 -14.68 4.47 -1.76
N ILE A 230 -14.22 4.21 -0.54
CA ILE A 230 -13.26 5.04 0.22
C ILE A 230 -11.87 4.40 0.12
N ASN A 231 -10.78 5.13 0.34
CA ASN A 231 -9.44 4.55 0.32
C ASN A 231 -9.14 3.69 1.57
N ASP A 232 -9.79 3.97 2.70
CA ASP A 232 -9.53 3.34 4.01
C ASP A 232 -10.28 2.02 4.22
N VAL A 233 -10.64 1.32 3.14
CA VAL A 233 -11.38 0.04 3.20
C VAL A 233 -10.62 -1.01 4.01
N SER A 234 -9.29 -1.01 3.92
CA SER A 234 -8.44 -1.96 4.65
C SER A 234 -8.52 -1.75 6.16
N LEU A 235 -8.65 -0.51 6.64
CA LEU A 235 -8.82 -0.21 8.07
C LEU A 235 -10.20 -0.67 8.56
N LYS A 236 -11.25 -0.47 7.76
CA LYS A 236 -12.59 -1.00 8.06
C LYS A 236 -12.60 -2.54 8.08
N ALA A 237 -11.85 -3.17 7.18
CA ALA A 237 -11.70 -4.62 7.15
C ALA A 237 -10.94 -5.15 8.38
N LYS A 238 -9.90 -4.43 8.83
CA LYS A 238 -9.14 -4.72 10.06
C LYS A 238 -10.07 -4.78 11.27
N ASN A 239 -10.82 -3.71 11.53
CA ASN A 239 -11.69 -3.64 12.72
C ASN A 239 -12.80 -4.69 12.66
N ARG A 240 -13.37 -4.96 11.47
CA ARG A 240 -14.38 -6.01 11.33
C ARG A 240 -13.84 -7.42 11.50
N ALA A 241 -12.59 -7.69 11.14
CA ALA A 241 -11.99 -9.01 11.27
C ALA A 241 -11.87 -9.46 12.74
N MET A 242 -11.75 -8.51 13.67
CA MET A 242 -11.71 -8.79 15.11
C MET A 242 -12.99 -9.41 15.66
N HIS A 243 -14.14 -9.13 15.05
CA HIS A 243 -15.40 -9.73 15.48
C HIS A 243 -15.60 -11.16 14.94
N TYR A 244 -14.75 -11.63 14.02
CA TYR A 244 -14.84 -12.95 13.39
C TYR A 244 -13.52 -13.72 13.54
N LEU A 245 -13.15 -13.97 14.80
CA LEU A 245 -11.97 -14.76 15.16
C LEU A 245 -12.30 -16.26 15.16
N TYR A 246 -11.32 -17.04 14.75
CA TYR A 246 -11.24 -18.48 14.93
C TYR A 246 -10.16 -18.75 15.97
N TYR A 247 -10.42 -19.72 16.83
CA TYR A 247 -9.37 -20.35 17.62
C TYR A 247 -8.85 -21.57 16.87
N ILE A 248 -7.56 -21.56 16.57
CA ILE A 248 -6.87 -22.62 15.85
C ILE A 248 -5.92 -23.31 16.82
N GLU A 249 -6.21 -24.58 17.08
CA GLU A 249 -5.38 -25.41 17.93
C GLU A 249 -4.04 -25.71 17.25
N ARG A 250 -2.98 -25.79 18.04
CA ARG A 250 -1.62 -26.03 17.54
C ARG A 250 -0.99 -27.17 18.31
N TYR A 251 -0.39 -28.11 17.61
CA TYR A 251 0.40 -29.16 18.22
C TYR A 251 1.76 -28.59 18.64
N ASN A 252 2.08 -28.74 19.92
CA ASN A 252 3.31 -28.21 20.54
C ASN A 252 3.58 -26.71 20.22
N ASN A 253 2.51 -25.94 20.03
CA ASN A 253 2.52 -24.51 19.66
C ASN A 253 3.23 -24.14 18.35
N HIS A 254 3.65 -25.10 17.50
CA HIS A 254 4.40 -24.79 16.26
C HIS A 254 3.77 -25.33 14.97
N THR A 255 3.03 -26.44 15.00
CA THR A 255 2.47 -27.10 13.79
C THR A 255 1.00 -27.52 14.00
N ILE A 256 0.39 -28.08 12.96
CA ILE A 256 -0.94 -28.72 12.96
C ILE A 256 -0.89 -30.16 13.54
N TYR A 257 -2.04 -30.70 13.95
CA TYR A 257 -2.13 -32.03 14.57
C TYR A 257 -1.91 -33.21 13.61
N HIS A 258 -2.47 -33.13 12.39
CA HIS A 258 -2.39 -34.17 11.37
C HIS A 258 -2.40 -33.55 9.97
N ASP A 259 -2.22 -34.36 8.93
CA ASP A 259 -2.28 -33.90 7.54
C ASP A 259 -3.73 -33.58 7.15
N ILE A 260 -3.96 -32.36 6.67
CA ILE A 260 -5.31 -31.85 6.38
C ILE A 260 -5.46 -31.60 4.89
N GLU A 261 -6.49 -32.16 4.29
CA GLU A 261 -6.97 -31.80 2.96
C GLU A 261 -8.28 -31.02 3.08
N SER A 262 -8.23 -29.72 2.77
CA SER A 262 -9.42 -28.87 2.79
C SER A 262 -9.78 -28.38 1.39
N LYS A 263 -11.02 -28.63 0.98
CA LYS A 263 -11.56 -28.17 -0.30
C LYS A 263 -12.58 -27.08 -0.06
N PHE A 264 -12.34 -25.90 -0.65
CA PHE A 264 -13.34 -24.84 -0.70
C PHE A 264 -13.60 -24.48 -2.17
N LYS A 265 -14.81 -24.78 -2.64
CA LYS A 265 -15.18 -24.65 -4.07
C LYS A 265 -14.20 -25.41 -4.97
N ARG A 266 -13.56 -24.73 -5.92
CA ARG A 266 -12.56 -25.27 -6.86
C ARG A 266 -11.11 -25.12 -6.35
N THR A 267 -10.92 -24.70 -5.10
CA THR A 267 -9.60 -24.56 -4.48
C THR A 267 -9.42 -25.69 -3.47
N THR A 268 -8.38 -26.49 -3.66
CA THR A 268 -7.98 -27.56 -2.72
C THR A 268 -6.67 -27.15 -2.06
N LEU A 269 -6.65 -27.13 -0.74
CA LEU A 269 -5.47 -26.84 0.05
C LEU A 269 -5.07 -28.12 0.80
N ARG A 270 -3.85 -28.57 0.57
CA ARG A 270 -3.28 -29.76 1.18
C ARG A 270 -2.16 -29.35 2.11
N MET A 271 -2.36 -29.57 3.40
CA MET A 271 -1.46 -29.18 4.47
C MET A 271 -0.87 -30.44 5.07
N LYS A 272 0.44 -30.44 5.31
CA LYS A 272 1.14 -31.53 5.97
C LYS A 272 1.79 -31.05 7.26
N LYS A 273 1.65 -31.84 8.32
CA LYS A 273 2.37 -31.64 9.58
C LYS A 273 3.86 -31.78 9.30
N GLN A 274 4.68 -30.91 9.90
CA GLN A 274 6.14 -30.98 9.80
C GLN A 274 6.77 -30.83 11.17
N ASN A 275 7.98 -31.35 11.31
CA ASN A 275 8.76 -31.26 12.55
C ASN A 275 9.36 -29.87 12.72
N LYS A 276 9.83 -29.58 13.92
CA LYS A 276 10.47 -28.30 14.26
C LYS A 276 11.67 -28.02 13.35
N GLY A 277 11.76 -26.78 12.85
CA GLY A 277 12.87 -26.32 12.01
C GLY A 277 12.67 -26.52 10.50
N TYR A 278 11.51 -27.02 10.07
CA TYR A 278 11.16 -27.11 8.65
C TYR A 278 10.82 -25.74 8.05
N GLY A 279 10.20 -24.87 8.86
CA GLY A 279 9.69 -23.55 8.51
C GLY A 279 8.41 -23.59 7.66
N LEU A 280 7.98 -22.42 7.18
CA LEU A 280 6.77 -22.32 6.36
C LEU A 280 7.06 -22.47 4.86
N ARG A 281 6.75 -23.65 4.29
CA ARG A 281 6.85 -23.92 2.85
C ARG A 281 5.47 -23.97 2.20
N CYS A 282 4.85 -22.80 2.13
CA CYS A 282 3.46 -22.63 1.70
C CYS A 282 3.32 -21.55 0.62
N HIS A 283 2.10 -21.37 0.11
CA HIS A 283 1.76 -20.18 -0.67
C HIS A 283 1.96 -18.91 0.17
N ARG A 284 2.46 -17.81 -0.41
CA ARG A 284 2.76 -16.54 0.32
C ARG A 284 1.64 -16.02 1.21
N ALA A 285 0.38 -16.18 0.80
CA ALA A 285 -0.77 -15.80 1.61
C ALA A 285 -1.01 -16.74 2.79
N VAL A 286 -0.75 -18.03 2.62
CA VAL A 286 -0.81 -19.00 3.72
C VAL A 286 0.31 -18.72 4.70
N ILE A 287 1.53 -18.39 4.23
CA ILE A 287 2.64 -17.98 5.10
C ILE A 287 2.23 -16.79 5.99
N THR A 288 1.66 -15.73 5.40
CA THR A 288 1.21 -14.56 6.19
C THR A 288 0.12 -14.91 7.19
N LEU A 289 -0.78 -15.85 6.86
CA LEU A 289 -1.85 -16.28 7.76
C LEU A 289 -1.30 -17.15 8.89
N CYS A 290 -0.43 -18.10 8.58
CA CYS A 290 0.24 -18.94 9.57
C CYS A 290 1.02 -18.10 10.58
N LYS A 291 1.72 -17.06 10.15
CA LYS A 291 2.39 -16.12 11.07
C LYS A 291 1.42 -15.41 12.02
N LEU A 292 0.26 -14.99 11.52
CA LEU A 292 -0.78 -14.37 12.35
C LEU A 292 -1.41 -15.36 13.34
N ILE A 293 -1.51 -16.64 12.96
CA ILE A 293 -2.02 -17.72 13.82
C ILE A 293 -0.95 -18.16 14.83
N GLY A 294 0.33 -18.06 14.47
CA GLY A 294 1.45 -18.61 15.23
C GLY A 294 1.78 -20.06 14.88
N ILE A 295 1.61 -20.45 13.61
CA ILE A 295 2.13 -21.72 13.07
C ILE A 295 3.49 -21.42 12.43
N GLU A 296 4.51 -22.13 12.87
CA GLU A 296 5.91 -21.94 12.46
C GLU A 296 6.34 -22.97 11.41
N ASP A 297 5.92 -24.24 11.56
CA ASP A 297 6.32 -25.32 10.68
C ASP A 297 5.10 -25.92 9.99
N MET A 298 5.05 -25.82 8.67
CA MET A 298 4.02 -26.46 7.87
C MET A 298 4.41 -26.50 6.40
N TYR A 299 4.05 -27.58 5.72
CA TYR A 299 4.04 -27.62 4.26
C TYR A 299 2.60 -27.47 3.76
N ALA A 300 2.37 -26.59 2.78
CA ALA A 300 1.05 -26.49 2.16
C ALA A 300 1.13 -26.29 0.66
N LYS A 301 0.37 -27.13 -0.06
CA LYS A 301 0.19 -27.06 -1.50
C LYS A 301 -1.24 -26.63 -1.83
N VAL A 302 -1.36 -25.60 -2.67
CA VAL A 302 -2.63 -25.21 -3.28
C VAL A 302 -2.73 -25.88 -4.65
N ASP A 303 -3.83 -26.59 -4.86
CA ASP A 303 -4.19 -27.20 -6.13
C ASP A 303 -5.53 -26.60 -6.65
N GLY A 304 -5.72 -26.62 -7.97
CA GLY A 304 -6.89 -26.02 -8.61
C GLY A 304 -6.84 -24.48 -8.68
N SER A 305 -7.90 -23.80 -8.23
CA SER A 305 -8.03 -22.35 -8.33
C SER A 305 -7.22 -21.61 -7.27
N VAL A 306 -6.37 -20.67 -7.69
CA VAL A 306 -5.50 -19.85 -6.83
C VAL A 306 -6.14 -18.52 -6.34
N ASN A 307 -7.47 -18.48 -6.20
CA ASN A 307 -8.14 -17.29 -5.68
C ASN A 307 -7.87 -17.09 -4.17
N LEU A 308 -7.23 -15.98 -3.81
CA LEU A 308 -6.85 -15.63 -2.43
C LEU A 308 -8.00 -15.70 -1.42
N LEU A 309 -9.22 -15.30 -1.81
CA LEU A 309 -10.39 -15.40 -0.92
C LEU A 309 -10.79 -16.86 -0.63
N ASN A 310 -10.66 -17.75 -1.62
CA ASN A 310 -11.00 -19.15 -1.44
C ASN A 310 -9.88 -19.90 -0.73
N ILE A 311 -8.61 -19.57 -1.01
CA ILE A 311 -7.45 -20.10 -0.26
C ILE A 311 -7.58 -19.77 1.22
N THR A 312 -7.88 -18.50 1.55
CA THR A 312 -8.06 -18.11 2.96
C THR A 312 -9.24 -18.83 3.60
N ARG A 313 -10.37 -18.98 2.90
CA ARG A 313 -11.52 -19.76 3.41
C ARG A 313 -11.19 -21.24 3.62
N ALA A 314 -10.52 -21.88 2.66
CA ALA A 314 -10.08 -23.26 2.77
C ALA A 314 -9.12 -23.47 3.94
N LEU A 315 -8.20 -22.53 4.16
CA LEU A 315 -7.26 -22.57 5.28
C LEU A 315 -7.99 -22.56 6.63
N PHE A 316 -8.80 -21.53 6.89
CA PHE A 316 -9.53 -21.42 8.16
C PHE A 316 -10.51 -22.58 8.37
N HIS A 317 -11.19 -23.04 7.32
CA HIS A 317 -12.08 -24.20 7.42
C HIS A 317 -11.32 -25.51 7.73
N GLY A 318 -10.16 -25.71 7.10
CA GLY A 318 -9.34 -26.90 7.36
C GLY A 318 -8.77 -26.91 8.77
N LEU A 319 -8.22 -25.77 9.22
CA LEU A 319 -7.60 -25.64 10.53
C LEU A 319 -8.62 -25.64 11.68
N ALA A 320 -9.82 -25.09 11.48
CA ALA A 320 -10.86 -25.10 12.51
C ALA A 320 -11.49 -26.50 12.71
N ASN A 321 -11.47 -27.36 11.69
CA ASN A 321 -12.08 -28.70 11.75
C ASN A 321 -11.06 -29.80 12.08
N GLN A 322 -9.86 -29.46 12.54
CA GLN A 322 -8.87 -30.48 12.90
C GLN A 322 -9.27 -31.19 14.21
N GLU A 323 -9.19 -32.52 14.22
CA GLU A 323 -9.25 -33.32 15.45
C GLU A 323 -7.91 -33.24 16.22
N THR A 324 -7.99 -32.96 17.53
CA THR A 324 -6.84 -33.05 18.45
C THR A 324 -6.55 -34.48 18.86
N HIS A 325 -5.33 -34.73 19.38
CA HIS A 325 -4.99 -36.03 19.98
C HIS A 325 -5.92 -36.40 21.14
N GLN A 326 -6.39 -35.41 21.92
CA GLN A 326 -7.32 -35.65 23.02
C GLN A 326 -8.70 -36.10 22.49
N ASN A 327 -9.25 -35.38 21.51
CA ASN A 327 -10.52 -35.73 20.88
C ASN A 327 -10.47 -37.13 20.25
N LEU A 328 -9.34 -37.48 19.62
CA LEU A 328 -9.13 -38.80 19.06
C LEU A 328 -9.08 -39.90 20.13
N ALA A 329 -8.35 -39.66 21.23
CA ALA A 329 -8.25 -40.58 22.35
C ALA A 329 -9.62 -40.86 22.97
N ASP A 330 -10.41 -39.80 23.21
CA ASP A 330 -11.74 -39.91 23.81
C ASP A 330 -12.74 -40.59 22.87
N LYS A 331 -12.67 -40.31 21.56
CA LYS A 331 -13.52 -40.94 20.54
C LYS A 331 -13.26 -42.43 20.38
N LYS A 332 -11.99 -42.84 20.33
CA LYS A 332 -11.59 -44.25 20.16
C LYS A 332 -11.48 -45.02 21.48
N LYS A 333 -11.44 -44.32 22.61
CA LYS A 333 -11.16 -44.82 23.95
C LYS A 333 -9.82 -45.56 24.04
N LEU A 334 -8.80 -45.06 23.34
CA LEU A 334 -7.46 -45.66 23.30
C LEU A 334 -6.39 -44.59 23.55
N ASN A 335 -5.23 -45.02 24.04
CA ASN A 335 -4.09 -44.13 24.24
C ASN A 335 -3.49 -43.74 22.88
N VAL A 336 -3.21 -42.46 22.68
CA VAL A 336 -2.53 -41.96 21.47
C VAL A 336 -1.04 -41.93 21.74
N VAL A 337 -0.31 -42.78 21.00
CA VAL A 337 1.15 -42.92 21.11
C VAL A 337 1.81 -42.29 19.89
N GLU A 338 2.81 -41.44 20.12
CA GLU A 338 3.67 -40.87 19.09
C GLU A 338 5.02 -41.60 19.09
N PHE A 339 5.45 -42.05 17.91
CA PHE A 339 6.79 -42.57 17.68
C PHE A 339 7.60 -41.52 16.91
N ARG A 340 8.76 -41.16 17.45
CA ARG A 340 9.68 -40.20 16.83
C ARG A 340 10.92 -40.91 16.35
N ALA A 341 11.28 -40.74 15.09
CA ALA A 341 12.48 -41.37 14.51
C ALA A 341 13.77 -41.02 15.29
N GLU A 342 13.85 -39.80 15.84
CA GLU A 342 14.97 -39.34 16.68
C GLU A 342 15.11 -40.11 18.00
N GLN A 343 14.02 -40.68 18.51
CA GLN A 343 13.97 -41.40 19.79
C GLN A 343 13.85 -42.92 19.60
N GLY A 344 14.01 -43.42 18.37
CA GLY A 344 13.93 -44.84 18.04
C GLY A 344 12.54 -45.43 18.30
N THR A 345 12.48 -46.48 19.12
CA THR A 345 11.26 -47.25 19.42
C THR A 345 10.53 -46.78 20.68
N LEU A 346 11.00 -45.73 21.36
CA LEU A 346 10.40 -45.25 22.60
C LEU A 346 8.95 -44.76 22.37
N PRO A 347 7.93 -45.37 23.00
CA PRO A 347 6.54 -44.92 22.85
C PRO A 347 6.26 -43.71 23.73
N ILE A 348 5.95 -42.56 23.13
CA ILE A 348 5.53 -41.36 23.86
C ILE A 348 4.01 -41.30 23.88
N VAL A 349 3.40 -41.39 25.07
CA VAL A 349 1.95 -41.22 25.20
C VAL A 349 1.62 -39.72 25.16
N VAL A 350 0.98 -39.27 24.09
CA VAL A 350 0.62 -37.86 23.87
C VAL A 350 -0.73 -37.50 24.47
N ALA A 351 -1.69 -38.43 24.41
CA ALA A 351 -3.02 -38.24 24.99
C ALA A 351 -3.57 -39.56 25.55
N ARG A 352 -4.35 -39.43 26.62
CA ARG A 352 -5.06 -40.54 27.27
C ARG A 352 -6.56 -40.23 27.30
N PRO A 353 -7.43 -41.22 27.09
CA PRO A 353 -8.87 -41.01 27.17
C PRO A 353 -9.28 -40.68 28.61
N GLN A 354 -10.16 -39.69 28.78
CA GLN A 354 -10.58 -39.21 30.11
C GLN A 354 -11.37 -40.28 30.88
N LEU A 355 -12.20 -41.05 30.17
CA LEU A 355 -13.06 -42.10 30.74
C LEU A 355 -12.36 -43.46 30.88
N GLY A 356 -11.04 -43.51 30.68
CA GLY A 356 -10.25 -44.73 30.68
C GLY A 356 -10.18 -45.43 29.31
N ALA A 357 -9.12 -46.22 29.13
CA ALA A 357 -8.87 -46.93 27.89
C ALA A 357 -9.67 -48.23 27.83
N ARG A 358 -10.24 -48.53 26.66
CA ARG A 358 -10.85 -49.82 26.38
C ARG A 358 -9.77 -50.91 26.38
N LYS A 359 -10.15 -52.14 26.75
CA LYS A 359 -9.23 -53.29 26.80
C LYS A 359 -9.03 -53.95 25.43
N GLU A 360 -10.00 -53.83 24.54
CA GLU A 360 -9.98 -54.47 23.22
C GLU A 360 -9.16 -53.65 22.21
N PRO A 361 -8.21 -54.24 21.47
CA PRO A 361 -7.43 -53.55 20.45
C PRO A 361 -8.28 -53.15 19.23
N GLU A 362 -7.73 -52.36 18.31
CA GLU A 362 -8.35 -52.15 16.99
C GLU A 362 -8.05 -53.36 16.08
N VAL A 363 -8.99 -53.66 15.18
CA VAL A 363 -8.75 -54.67 14.14
C VAL A 363 -7.73 -54.08 13.16
N GLU A 364 -6.66 -54.83 12.92
CA GLU A 364 -5.64 -54.45 11.95
C GLU A 364 -6.02 -55.01 10.58
N ASP A 365 -6.22 -54.12 9.60
CA ASP A 365 -6.43 -54.50 8.21
C ASP A 365 -5.08 -54.68 7.52
N ASP A 366 -4.85 -55.80 6.83
CA ASP A 366 -3.63 -56.04 6.05
C ASP A 366 -3.40 -54.97 4.97
N VAL A 367 -4.49 -54.50 4.35
CA VAL A 367 -4.47 -53.46 3.32
C VAL A 367 -5.51 -52.40 3.63
N PRO A 368 -5.10 -51.21 4.11
CA PRO A 368 -6.05 -50.16 4.46
C PRO A 368 -6.69 -49.55 3.20
N ASN A 369 -8.01 -49.42 3.19
CA ASN A 369 -8.76 -48.77 2.09
C ASN A 369 -8.71 -47.23 2.20
N THR A 370 -7.51 -46.66 2.26
CA THR A 370 -7.30 -45.21 2.36
C THR A 370 -7.08 -44.59 0.99
N ARG A 371 -7.74 -43.45 0.73
CA ARG A 371 -7.57 -42.74 -0.54
C ARG A 371 -6.18 -42.10 -0.59
N LEU A 372 -5.31 -42.67 -1.42
CA LEU A 372 -3.97 -42.15 -1.65
C LEU A 372 -3.95 -41.03 -2.71
N HIS A 373 -2.99 -40.13 -2.54
CA HIS A 373 -2.73 -39.06 -3.49
C HIS A 373 -1.52 -39.39 -4.36
N TRP A 374 -1.74 -39.50 -5.67
CA TRP A 374 -0.70 -39.90 -6.62
C TRP A 374 0.56 -39.02 -6.60
N ALA A 375 0.40 -37.71 -6.35
CA ALA A 375 1.52 -36.78 -6.27
C ALA A 375 2.45 -37.02 -5.06
N ASP A 376 1.94 -37.63 -4.00
CA ASP A 376 2.71 -38.00 -2.82
C ASP A 376 3.37 -39.37 -3.00
N VAL A 377 2.64 -40.32 -3.58
CA VAL A 377 3.19 -41.64 -3.96
C VAL A 377 4.37 -41.48 -4.92
N LYS A 378 4.25 -40.61 -5.92
CA LYS A 378 5.40 -40.29 -6.80
C LYS A 378 6.56 -39.64 -6.06
N ALA A 379 6.29 -38.88 -5.00
CA ALA A 379 7.34 -38.22 -4.22
C ALA A 379 8.07 -39.22 -3.32
N SER A 380 7.35 -40.16 -2.69
CA SER A 380 7.96 -41.21 -1.87
C SER A 380 8.79 -42.19 -2.70
N GLN A 381 8.37 -42.49 -3.94
CA GLN A 381 9.13 -43.32 -4.88
C GLN A 381 10.31 -42.59 -5.56
N GLY A 382 10.50 -41.29 -5.32
CA GLY A 382 11.55 -40.50 -5.98
C GLY A 382 11.32 -40.22 -7.48
N VAL A 383 10.15 -40.58 -8.02
CA VAL A 383 9.80 -40.43 -9.45
C VAL A 383 9.37 -39.00 -9.79
N LYS A 384 9.03 -38.19 -8.78
CA LYS A 384 8.59 -36.79 -8.97
C LYS A 384 9.75 -35.88 -9.37
N ARG A 385 9.92 -35.67 -10.68
CA ARG A 385 10.89 -34.72 -11.23
C ARG A 385 10.29 -33.31 -11.34
N SER A 386 10.86 -32.35 -10.61
CA SER A 386 10.53 -30.93 -10.76
C SER A 386 11.70 -30.05 -10.36
N VAL A 387 12.17 -29.22 -11.28
CA VAL A 387 13.26 -28.25 -11.05
C VAL A 387 12.91 -27.22 -9.96
N TRP A 388 11.62 -27.03 -9.69
CA TRP A 388 11.11 -26.00 -8.77
C TRP A 388 10.86 -26.48 -7.32
N ALA A 389 10.91 -27.79 -7.06
CA ALA A 389 10.51 -28.35 -5.77
C ALA A 389 11.56 -28.15 -4.66
N GLY A 390 12.86 -28.24 -5.00
CA GLY A 390 13.98 -28.17 -4.05
C GLY A 390 14.76 -26.85 -4.06
N VAL A 391 14.21 -25.79 -4.65
CA VAL A 391 14.90 -24.51 -4.79
C VAL A 391 15.15 -23.89 -3.41
N LYS A 392 16.39 -23.47 -3.13
CA LYS A 392 16.75 -22.72 -1.92
C LYS A 392 16.00 -21.40 -1.90
N ARG A 393 15.29 -21.12 -0.80
CA ARG A 393 14.51 -19.90 -0.58
C ARG A 393 14.90 -19.30 0.76
N THR A 394 14.58 -18.02 0.95
CA THR A 394 14.66 -17.40 2.28
C THR A 394 13.76 -18.16 3.24
N ILE A 395 14.27 -18.44 4.43
CA ILE A 395 13.52 -19.11 5.50
C ILE A 395 12.50 -18.12 6.06
N TRP A 396 11.29 -18.58 6.32
CA TRP A 396 10.15 -17.77 6.74
C TRP A 396 9.64 -18.18 8.11
#